data_AF-M5BX88-F1
#
_entry.id   AF-M5BX88-F1
#
_cell.length_a   1.000
_cell.length_b   1.000
_cell.length_c   1.000
_cell.angle_alpha   90.00
_cell.angle_beta   90.00
_cell.angle_gamma   90.00
#
_symmetry.space_group_name_H-M   'P 1'
#
loop_
_entity.id
_entity.type
_entity.pdbx_description
1 polymer ?
#
loop_
_entity_poly.entity_id
_entity_poly.type
_entity_poly.pdbx_seq_one_letter_code
_entity_poly.pdbx_strand_id
1 'polypeptide(L)'
;MHIAPTTPSRSSLTTSRIPREIDDPEDKKPSDWVDEDKIADPAASKPEDWDEDAPREIPDEEASQPEGWLTEEPLTIPDPDAEKPEEWDDEEDGDWIAPTIPNPKCTEGPGCGTWVRPMKANPAYKGKWSAPLIDNPAYKGPWSPRKITNPNYFEDLHPANLNKIVS
;
A
#
# COMPACT_ATOMS: atom_id res chain seq x y z
N MET A 1 11.56 15.84 -57.50
CA MET A 1 11.33 15.79 -56.04
C MET A 1 11.32 17.23 -55.55
N HIS A 2 10.15 17.75 -55.17
CA HIS A 2 9.97 19.13 -54.73
C HIS A 2 10.26 19.21 -53.24
N ILE A 3 11.28 19.99 -52.87
CA ILE A 3 11.65 20.27 -51.49
C ILE A 3 10.77 21.43 -51.03
N ALA A 4 9.81 21.18 -50.14
CA ALA A 4 9.02 22.24 -49.52
C ALA A 4 9.86 22.94 -48.43
N PRO A 5 9.83 24.29 -48.31
CA PRO A 5 10.50 24.97 -47.22
C PRO A 5 9.72 24.78 -45.92
N THR A 6 10.35 24.15 -44.93
CA THR A 6 9.86 24.04 -43.55
C THR A 6 9.77 25.44 -42.94
N THR A 7 8.56 25.91 -42.64
CA THR A 7 8.37 27.12 -41.85
C THR A 7 8.79 26.86 -40.40
N PRO A 8 9.62 27.72 -39.77
CA PRO A 8 9.89 27.57 -38.35
C PRO A 8 8.62 27.88 -37.57
N SER A 9 8.15 26.92 -36.77
CA SER A 9 7.08 27.09 -35.79
C SER A 9 7.50 28.21 -34.85
N ARG A 10 6.84 29.37 -34.98
CA ARG A 10 7.02 30.53 -34.11
C ARG A 10 6.61 30.10 -32.72
N SER A 11 7.60 29.78 -31.88
CA SER A 11 7.42 29.58 -30.45
C SER A 11 6.57 30.73 -29.94
N SER A 12 5.35 30.41 -29.51
CA SER A 12 4.46 31.38 -28.90
C SER A 12 5.12 31.78 -27.60
N LEU A 13 5.76 32.95 -27.59
CA LEU A 13 6.11 33.66 -26.37
C LEU A 13 4.80 33.79 -25.60
N THR A 14 4.59 32.92 -24.62
CA THR A 14 3.47 33.01 -23.70
C THR A 14 3.74 34.24 -22.85
N THR A 15 3.31 35.40 -23.35
CA THR A 15 3.11 36.56 -22.49
C THR A 15 2.18 36.06 -21.39
N SER A 16 2.70 35.85 -20.19
CA SER A 16 1.91 35.38 -19.07
C SER A 16 0.91 36.49 -18.79
N ARG A 17 -0.33 36.33 -19.28
CA ARG A 17 -1.41 37.28 -19.06
C ARG A 17 -1.56 37.39 -17.54
N ILE A 18 -1.15 38.54 -16.99
CA ILE A 18 -1.29 38.81 -15.57
C ILE A 18 -2.79 38.68 -15.24
N PRO A 19 -3.18 37.84 -14.27
CA PRO A 19 -4.58 37.63 -13.95
C PRO A 19 -5.17 38.89 -13.31
N ARG A 20 -6.45 39.18 -13.59
CA ARG A 20 -7.18 40.33 -13.00
C ARG A 20 -7.29 40.24 -11.49
N GLU A 21 -7.41 39.02 -10.99
CA GLU A 21 -7.60 38.71 -9.57
C GLU A 21 -6.56 37.67 -9.16
N ILE A 22 -6.01 37.82 -7.97
CA ILE A 22 -5.10 36.88 -7.31
C ILE A 22 -5.73 36.40 -6.01
N ASP A 23 -5.24 35.28 -5.48
CA ASP A 23 -5.58 34.87 -4.12
C ASP A 23 -5.00 35.88 -3.12
N ASP A 24 -5.78 36.20 -2.10
CA ASP A 24 -5.35 37.04 -0.99
C ASP A 24 -4.31 36.28 -0.14
N PRO A 25 -3.04 36.71 -0.10
CA PRO A 25 -2.00 36.03 0.67
C PRO A 25 -2.23 36.12 2.19
N GLU A 26 -2.98 37.13 2.64
CA GLU A 26 -3.28 37.36 4.05
C GLU A 26 -4.54 36.63 4.49
N ASP A 27 -5.39 36.17 3.56
CA ASP A 27 -6.55 35.37 3.91
C ASP A 27 -6.13 33.99 4.41
N LYS A 28 -6.70 33.59 5.55
CA LYS A 28 -6.37 32.35 6.23
C LYS A 28 -7.62 31.52 6.38
N LYS A 29 -7.44 30.22 6.20
CA LYS A 29 -8.47 29.24 6.48
C LYS A 29 -9.00 29.41 7.90
N PRO A 30 -10.31 29.63 8.11
CA PRO A 30 -10.88 29.70 9.45
C PRO A 30 -10.68 28.41 10.23
N SER A 31 -10.51 28.50 11.55
CA SER A 31 -10.33 27.32 12.41
C SER A 31 -11.55 26.38 12.44
N ASP A 32 -12.74 26.91 12.15
CA ASP A 32 -14.01 26.15 12.05
C ASP A 32 -14.21 25.51 10.66
N TRP A 33 -13.30 25.75 9.70
CA TRP A 33 -13.39 25.14 8.38
C TRP A 33 -12.77 23.74 8.42
N VAL A 34 -13.60 22.72 8.36
CA VAL A 34 -13.16 21.32 8.33
C VAL A 34 -12.71 20.92 6.92
N ASP A 35 -11.63 20.13 6.84
CA ASP A 35 -11.17 19.54 5.56
C ASP A 35 -11.86 18.20 5.26
N GLU A 36 -12.23 17.48 6.32
CA GLU A 36 -12.85 16.15 6.21
C GLU A 36 -14.29 16.29 5.73
N ASP A 37 -14.54 15.79 4.52
CA ASP A 37 -15.88 15.71 3.93
C ASP A 37 -16.76 14.66 4.62
N LYS A 38 -16.13 13.65 5.22
CA LYS A 38 -16.79 12.59 5.98
C LYS A 38 -16.16 12.40 7.35
N ILE A 39 -17.01 12.13 8.34
CA ILE A 39 -16.61 11.83 9.71
C ILE A 39 -17.19 10.47 10.13
N ALA A 40 -16.57 9.84 11.11
CA ALA A 40 -17.16 8.67 11.77
C ALA A 40 -18.51 9.06 12.39
N ASP A 41 -19.53 8.24 12.17
CA ASP A 41 -20.87 8.45 12.74
C ASP A 41 -20.80 8.47 14.28
N PRO A 42 -21.04 9.62 14.93
CA PRO A 42 -20.98 9.71 16.39
C PRO A 42 -22.14 8.97 17.07
N ALA A 43 -23.20 8.62 16.34
CA ALA A 43 -24.33 7.85 16.85
C ALA A 43 -24.14 6.33 16.68
N ALA A 44 -23.19 5.90 15.84
CA ALA A 44 -22.90 4.50 15.66
C ALA A 44 -22.15 3.94 16.87
N SER A 45 -22.56 2.74 17.28
CA SER A 45 -21.89 1.98 18.33
C SER A 45 -21.57 0.58 17.82
N LYS A 46 -20.53 -0.03 18.41
CA LYS A 46 -20.15 -1.39 18.10
C LYS A 46 -21.32 -2.33 18.41
N PRO A 47 -21.77 -3.18 17.46
CA PRO A 47 -22.78 -4.18 17.71
C PRO A 47 -22.33 -5.19 18.78
N GLU A 48 -23.26 -5.69 19.58
CA GLU A 48 -22.97 -6.68 20.62
C GLU A 48 -22.39 -8.00 20.06
N ASP A 49 -22.81 -8.40 18.86
CA ASP A 49 -22.32 -9.58 18.13
C ASP A 49 -20.95 -9.35 17.43
N TRP A 50 -20.34 -8.19 17.62
CA TRP A 50 -19.03 -7.91 17.05
C TRP A 50 -17.91 -8.33 18.01
N ASP A 51 -17.41 -9.55 17.80
CA ASP A 51 -16.22 -10.05 18.48
C ASP A 51 -14.94 -9.51 17.81
N GLU A 52 -14.29 -8.56 18.49
CA GLU A 52 -13.04 -7.94 18.04
C GLU A 52 -11.78 -8.78 18.36
N ASP A 53 -11.94 -9.85 19.15
CA ASP A 53 -10.88 -10.74 19.60
C ASP A 53 -10.97 -12.12 18.94
N ALA A 54 -12.00 -12.34 18.12
CA ALA A 54 -12.07 -13.48 17.22
C ALA A 54 -10.75 -13.62 16.45
N PRO A 55 -10.18 -14.84 16.36
CA PRO A 55 -8.94 -15.05 15.61
C PRO A 55 -9.23 -14.98 14.10
N ARG A 56 -8.25 -14.55 13.31
CA ARG A 56 -8.34 -14.53 11.83
C ARG A 56 -8.52 -15.92 11.25
N GLU A 57 -7.91 -16.91 11.89
CA GLU A 57 -7.89 -18.29 11.44
C GLU A 57 -8.29 -19.20 12.59
N ILE A 58 -9.01 -20.27 12.25
CA ILE A 58 -9.43 -21.34 13.15
C ILE A 58 -9.00 -22.69 12.57
N PRO A 59 -8.79 -23.73 13.38
CA PRO A 59 -8.52 -25.06 12.86
C PRO A 59 -9.64 -25.52 11.92
N ASP A 60 -9.29 -26.09 10.78
CA ASP A 60 -10.28 -26.62 9.86
C ASP A 60 -10.77 -27.99 10.33
N GLU A 61 -11.87 -28.02 11.08
CA GLU A 61 -12.45 -29.26 11.61
C GLU A 61 -12.89 -30.26 10.52
N GLU A 62 -13.19 -29.78 9.32
CA GLU A 62 -13.57 -30.60 8.16
C GLU A 62 -12.36 -31.26 7.50
N ALA A 63 -11.14 -30.75 7.75
CA ALA A 63 -9.93 -31.35 7.22
C ALA A 63 -9.61 -32.65 7.96
N SER A 64 -9.45 -33.74 7.23
CA SER A 64 -8.91 -35.00 7.75
C SER A 64 -7.48 -35.21 7.26
N GLN A 65 -6.69 -35.95 8.03
CA GLN A 65 -5.38 -36.39 7.56
C GLN A 65 -5.55 -37.17 6.24
N PRO A 66 -4.74 -36.89 5.20
CA PRO A 66 -4.77 -37.64 3.96
C PRO A 66 -4.46 -39.13 4.18
N GLU A 67 -5.12 -40.01 3.42
CA GLU A 67 -4.77 -41.42 3.40
C GLU A 67 -3.31 -41.60 2.93
N GLY A 68 -2.55 -42.45 3.63
CA GLY A 68 -1.14 -42.70 3.33
C GLY A 68 -0.15 -41.68 3.89
N TRP A 69 -0.58 -40.78 4.77
CA TRP A 69 0.33 -39.89 5.51
C TRP A 69 1.28 -40.68 6.42
N LEU A 70 2.58 -40.43 6.30
CA LEU A 70 3.62 -41.19 6.98
C LEU A 70 3.97 -40.57 8.34
N THR A 71 3.15 -40.80 9.38
CA THR A 71 3.33 -40.14 10.70
C THR A 71 4.64 -40.47 11.41
N GLU A 72 5.14 -41.68 11.19
CA GLU A 72 6.35 -42.20 11.84
C GLU A 72 7.64 -41.81 11.10
N GLU A 73 7.53 -41.34 9.86
CA GLU A 73 8.69 -40.95 9.07
C GLU A 73 9.08 -39.50 9.39
N PRO A 74 10.37 -39.21 9.62
CA PRO A 74 10.82 -37.86 9.89
C PRO A 74 10.74 -37.00 8.63
N LEU A 75 10.55 -35.69 8.81
CA LEU A 75 10.53 -34.72 7.70
C LEU A 75 11.88 -34.60 6.99
N THR A 76 12.96 -34.83 7.74
CA THR A 76 14.33 -34.78 7.26
C THR A 76 15.08 -36.02 7.71
N ILE A 77 15.97 -36.53 6.87
CA ILE A 77 16.88 -37.63 7.16
C ILE A 77 18.33 -37.14 7.05
N PRO A 78 19.29 -37.78 7.73
CA PRO A 78 20.70 -37.56 7.43
C PRO A 78 20.96 -37.80 5.94
N ASP A 79 21.78 -36.94 5.34
CA ASP A 79 22.20 -37.06 3.95
C ASP A 79 22.98 -38.37 3.78
N PRO A 80 22.47 -39.34 3.00
CA PRO A 80 23.16 -40.61 2.77
C PRO A 80 24.45 -40.45 1.96
N ASP A 81 24.59 -39.33 1.24
CA ASP A 81 25.75 -39.03 0.42
C ASP A 81 26.77 -38.14 1.16
N ALA A 82 26.47 -37.71 2.39
CA ALA A 82 27.41 -36.94 3.19
C ALA A 82 28.46 -37.84 3.83
N GLU A 83 29.73 -37.51 3.56
CA GLU A 83 30.88 -38.17 4.16
C GLU A 83 31.52 -37.28 5.22
N LYS A 84 32.01 -37.91 6.29
CA LYS A 84 32.79 -37.23 7.32
C LYS A 84 34.10 -36.70 6.69
N PRO A 85 34.44 -35.41 6.85
CA PRO A 85 35.68 -34.86 6.31
C PRO A 85 36.93 -35.58 6.86
N GLU A 86 37.96 -35.73 6.02
CA GLU A 86 39.22 -36.36 6.42
C GLU A 86 39.94 -35.58 7.53
N GLU A 87 39.76 -34.26 7.60
CA GLU A 87 40.36 -33.42 8.64
C GLU A 87 39.56 -33.32 9.94
N TRP A 88 38.43 -34.03 10.07
CA TRP A 88 37.61 -33.98 11.29
C TRP A 88 38.15 -34.87 12.41
N ASP A 89 38.38 -34.28 13.59
CA ASP A 89 38.84 -34.98 14.78
C ASP A 89 37.71 -35.12 15.81
N ASP A 90 37.26 -36.34 16.14
CA ASP A 90 36.17 -36.51 17.11
C ASP A 90 36.57 -36.18 18.56
N GLU A 91 37.86 -36.19 18.88
CA GLU A 91 38.36 -35.85 20.23
C GLU A 91 38.42 -34.33 20.44
N GLU A 92 38.76 -33.58 19.39
CA GLU A 92 38.91 -32.11 19.44
C GLU A 92 37.63 -31.37 18.98
N ASP A 93 36.96 -31.85 17.92
CA ASP A 93 35.77 -31.24 17.31
C ASP A 93 34.44 -31.89 17.77
N GLY A 94 34.49 -33.07 18.39
CA GLY A 94 33.33 -33.84 18.84
C GLY A 94 32.74 -34.77 17.77
N ASP A 95 31.66 -35.49 18.09
CA ASP A 95 31.03 -36.43 17.16
C ASP A 95 30.56 -35.71 15.88
N TRP A 96 31.06 -36.13 14.73
CA TRP A 96 30.56 -35.62 13.45
C TRP A 96 29.10 -36.01 13.21
N ILE A 97 28.27 -35.03 12.85
CA ILE A 97 26.85 -35.22 12.52
C ILE A 97 26.65 -34.87 11.05
N ALA A 98 26.16 -35.84 10.27
CA ALA A 98 25.83 -35.63 8.87
C ALA A 98 24.76 -34.53 8.71
N PRO A 99 24.88 -33.66 7.69
CA PRO A 99 23.84 -32.69 7.37
C PRO A 99 22.52 -33.42 7.05
N THR A 100 21.39 -32.77 7.32
CA THR A 100 20.07 -33.36 7.06
C THR A 100 19.49 -32.86 5.74
N ILE A 101 18.88 -33.76 4.97
CA ILE A 101 18.14 -33.47 3.74
C ILE A 101 16.65 -33.78 3.90
N PRO A 102 15.76 -33.21 3.05
CA PRO A 102 14.35 -33.59 3.03
C PRO A 102 14.19 -35.10 2.77
N ASN A 103 13.33 -35.76 3.54
CA ASN A 103 13.09 -37.20 3.37
C ASN A 103 12.37 -37.47 2.03
N PRO A 104 12.98 -38.22 1.08
CA PRO A 104 12.39 -38.47 -0.24
C PRO A 104 11.01 -39.13 -0.18
N LYS A 105 10.75 -39.97 0.83
CA LYS A 105 9.43 -40.60 1.02
C LYS A 105 8.32 -39.57 1.24
N CYS A 106 8.66 -38.40 1.77
CA CYS A 106 7.71 -37.32 2.05
C CYS A 106 7.38 -36.50 0.82
N THR A 107 8.28 -36.48 -0.18
CA THR A 107 8.01 -35.86 -1.48
C THR A 107 7.25 -36.79 -2.42
N GLU A 108 7.43 -38.11 -2.28
CA GLU A 108 6.76 -39.12 -3.10
C GLU A 108 5.34 -39.46 -2.58
N GLY A 109 5.14 -39.36 -1.26
CA GLY A 109 3.86 -39.57 -0.60
C GLY A 109 3.04 -38.29 -0.40
N PRO A 110 1.87 -38.39 0.27
CA PRO A 110 1.03 -37.24 0.61
C PRO A 110 1.66 -36.33 1.69
N GLY A 111 2.65 -36.85 2.43
CA GLY A 111 3.41 -36.12 3.45
C GLY A 111 3.89 -37.05 4.58
N CYS A 112 4.70 -36.50 5.49
CA CYS A 112 5.28 -37.22 6.62
C CYS A 112 5.20 -36.43 7.93
N GLY A 113 5.56 -37.09 9.03
CA GLY A 113 5.66 -36.51 10.36
C GLY A 113 4.29 -36.32 11.01
N THR A 114 4.25 -35.68 12.17
CA THR A 114 2.99 -35.41 12.84
C THR A 114 2.11 -34.52 11.96
N TRP A 115 0.95 -35.03 11.54
CA TRP A 115 0.00 -34.25 10.76
C TRP A 115 -0.55 -33.11 11.60
N VAL A 116 -0.37 -31.88 11.11
CA VAL A 116 -0.93 -30.68 11.70
C VAL A 116 -2.16 -30.30 10.89
N ARG A 117 -3.31 -30.24 11.57
CA ARG A 117 -4.56 -29.81 10.97
C ARG A 117 -4.38 -28.40 10.38
N PRO A 118 -4.79 -28.19 9.11
CA PRO A 118 -4.67 -26.87 8.50
C PRO A 118 -5.57 -25.87 9.22
N MET A 119 -5.17 -24.60 9.20
CA MET A 119 -6.01 -23.49 9.63
C MET A 119 -6.84 -23.00 8.45
N LYS A 120 -8.07 -22.55 8.69
CA LYS A 120 -8.95 -21.89 7.73
C LYS A 120 -9.37 -20.52 8.21
N ALA A 121 -9.76 -19.66 7.28
CA ALA A 121 -10.32 -18.35 7.61
C ALA A 121 -11.53 -18.51 8.54
N ASN A 122 -11.55 -17.75 9.63
CA ASN A 122 -12.65 -17.75 10.58
C ASN A 122 -13.82 -16.91 10.02
N PRO A 123 -14.99 -17.49 9.72
CA PRO A 123 -16.13 -16.74 9.20
C PRO A 123 -16.67 -15.69 10.19
N ALA A 124 -16.41 -15.86 11.49
CA ALA A 124 -16.79 -14.91 12.53
C ALA A 124 -15.80 -13.75 12.69
N TYR A 125 -14.63 -13.80 12.04
CA TYR A 125 -13.64 -12.73 12.12
C TYR A 125 -14.12 -11.48 11.40
N LYS A 126 -14.46 -10.44 12.17
CA LYS A 126 -14.87 -9.12 11.64
C LYS A 126 -13.77 -8.05 11.81
N GLY A 127 -12.75 -8.33 12.62
CA GLY A 127 -11.66 -7.40 12.91
C GLY A 127 -12.04 -6.37 13.97
N LYS A 128 -11.27 -5.28 14.05
CA LYS A 128 -11.63 -4.16 14.94
C LYS A 128 -12.80 -3.38 14.34
N TRP A 129 -13.79 -3.08 15.17
CA TRP A 129 -14.98 -2.37 14.71
C TRP A 129 -14.63 -0.92 14.38
N SER A 130 -15.14 -0.42 13.27
CA SER A 130 -15.09 1.00 12.91
C SER A 130 -16.49 1.52 12.63
N ALA A 131 -16.78 2.72 13.13
CA ALA A 131 -18.02 3.41 12.83
C ALA A 131 -18.12 3.69 11.32
N PRO A 132 -19.31 3.60 10.71
CA PRO A 132 -19.52 4.01 9.34
C PRO A 132 -19.20 5.49 9.17
N LEU A 133 -18.74 5.87 7.99
CA LEU A 133 -18.48 7.26 7.65
C LEU A 133 -19.77 7.92 7.14
N ILE A 134 -20.12 9.06 7.73
CA ILE A 134 -21.24 9.92 7.32
C ILE A 134 -20.72 11.25 6.81
N ASP A 135 -21.50 11.94 5.99
CA ASP A 135 -21.15 13.27 5.51
C ASP A 135 -21.02 14.24 6.70
N ASN A 136 -19.94 15.01 6.71
CA ASN A 136 -19.65 15.97 7.76
C ASN A 136 -20.51 17.22 7.57
N PRO A 137 -21.49 17.51 8.44
CA PRO A 137 -22.37 18.67 8.27
C PRO A 137 -21.63 20.02 8.38
N ALA A 138 -20.41 20.03 8.95
CA ALA A 138 -19.57 21.23 9.00
C ALA A 138 -18.73 21.44 7.73
N TYR A 139 -18.67 20.46 6.82
CA TYR A 139 -17.89 20.55 5.60
C TYR A 139 -18.54 21.50 4.61
N LYS A 140 -17.78 22.53 4.22
CA LYS A 140 -18.22 23.61 3.31
C LYS A 140 -17.56 23.50 1.93
N GLY A 141 -16.89 22.38 1.67
CA GLY A 141 -16.03 22.21 0.49
C GLY A 141 -14.55 22.50 0.78
N PRO A 142 -13.68 22.33 -0.21
CA PRO A 142 -12.28 22.71 -0.07
C PRO A 142 -12.19 24.22 0.15
N TRP A 143 -11.40 24.63 1.15
CA TRP A 143 -11.17 26.05 1.39
C TRP A 143 -10.38 26.66 0.23
N SER A 144 -10.81 27.84 -0.21
CA SER A 144 -10.05 28.68 -1.14
C SER A 144 -9.93 30.09 -0.56
N PRO A 145 -8.75 30.73 -0.64
CA PRO A 145 -8.60 32.13 -0.26
C PRO A 145 -9.57 33.02 -1.04
N ARG A 146 -9.93 34.15 -0.45
CA ARG A 146 -10.66 35.21 -1.15
C ARG A 146 -9.82 35.72 -2.31
N LYS A 147 -10.48 36.00 -3.43
CA LYS A 147 -9.85 36.68 -4.56
C LYS A 147 -9.82 38.18 -4.30
N ILE A 148 -8.64 38.79 -4.48
CA ILE A 148 -8.43 40.24 -4.44
C ILE A 148 -7.98 40.73 -5.81
N THR A 149 -8.26 41.98 -6.12
CA THR A 149 -7.77 42.62 -7.35
C THR A 149 -6.25 42.57 -7.38
N ASN A 150 -5.68 42.08 -8.48
CA ASN A 150 -4.24 42.00 -8.63
C ASN A 150 -3.66 43.40 -8.86
N PRO A 151 -2.84 43.95 -7.94
CA PRO A 151 -2.26 45.29 -8.12
C PRO A 151 -1.36 45.42 -9.34
N ASN A 152 -0.85 44.29 -9.85
CA ASN A 152 0.01 44.22 -11.04
C ASN A 152 -0.80 44.01 -12.33
N TYR A 153 -2.13 43.88 -12.26
CA TYR A 153 -2.95 43.71 -13.46
C TYR A 153 -2.96 44.99 -14.30
N PHE A 154 -2.61 44.84 -15.58
CA PHE A 154 -2.75 45.88 -16.58
C PHE A 154 -3.34 45.26 -17.85
N GLU A 155 -4.38 45.88 -18.40
CA GLU A 155 -4.99 45.46 -19.66
C GLU A 155 -4.33 46.22 -20.81
N ASP A 156 -3.50 45.53 -21.58
CA ASP A 156 -2.93 46.08 -22.81
C ASP A 156 -4.01 46.08 -23.91
N LEU A 157 -4.64 47.24 -24.11
CA LEU A 157 -5.65 47.45 -25.15
C LEU A 157 -5.05 47.53 -26.55
N HIS A 158 -3.72 47.58 -26.69
CA HIS A 158 -3.01 47.73 -27.97
C HIS A 158 -1.81 46.77 -28.07
N PRO A 159 -2.04 45.43 -28.08
CA PRO A 159 -0.98 44.42 -28.05
C PRO A 159 -0.04 44.45 -29.28
N ALA A 160 -0.36 45.22 -30.31
CA ALA A 160 0.45 45.41 -31.51
C ALA A 160 1.39 46.64 -31.46
N ASN A 161 1.33 47.45 -30.39
CA ASN A 161 2.11 48.69 -30.28
C ASN A 161 3.41 48.44 -29.49
N LEU A 162 4.45 47.97 -30.19
CA LEU A 162 5.76 47.62 -29.62
C LEU A 162 6.63 48.84 -29.19
N ASN A 163 6.05 50.04 -29.14
CA ASN A 163 6.77 51.29 -28.95
C ASN A 163 6.71 51.79 -27.50
N LYS A 164 7.44 51.12 -26.59
CA LYS A 164 8.20 51.71 -25.49
C LYS A 164 8.82 50.59 -24.65
N ILE A 165 10.02 50.19 -25.03
CA ILE A 165 10.95 49.56 -24.10
C ILE A 165 11.95 50.66 -23.70
N VAL A 166 12.24 50.74 -22.40
CA VAL A 166 13.35 51.48 -21.75
C VAL A 166 13.04 52.98 -21.48
N SER A 167 13.31 53.58 -20.31
CA SER A 167 14.27 53.28 -19.22
C SER A 167 13.63 53.22 -17.84
#